data_AF-A0AA36HYW4-F1
#
_entry.id   AF-A0AA36HYW4-F1
#
_cell.length_a   1.000
_cell.length_b   1.000
_cell.length_c   1.000
_cell.angle_alpha   90.00
_cell.angle_beta   90.00
_cell.angle_gamma   90.00
#
_symmetry.space_group_name_H-M   'P 1'
#
loop_
_entity.id
_entity.type
_entity.pdbx_description
1 polymer ?
#
loop_
_entity_poly.entity_id
_entity_poly.type
_entity_poly.pdbx_seq_one_letter_code
_entity_poly.pdbx_strand_id
1 'polypeptide(L)'
;MVAAMCRRHPAFALGAMLLPSFHGGLVPYGMVLAAAEPSYEDLEERYAKIKGMLSEEDVDPEMLSHIDDIQKQLEELKAGQANLSKAQQEMEMLQRTRKQNEQADSAWAASCFAMSTETLGGSLSKEDMQILERLAKNDLSREEAAQLSLLRMAMVCFGKKAEGGEVATAALDLLHKVTSSIRRGQRPPDLPRDWVEYSESPEAIEKMQQLSASVWAQLRAQAQAAVHNSDWKNKGPPLFFLTFALPIPMYQLCQWLLRKWRERRPAELEDKKEGEAKQKEEPKKEAKKEK
;
A
#
# COMPACT_ATOMS: atom_id res chain seq x y z
N MET A 1 -28.77 -29.89 -36.89
CA MET A 1 -27.88 -28.82 -37.39
C MET A 1 -28.59 -27.49 -37.17
N VAL A 2 -27.91 -26.54 -36.51
CA VAL A 2 -28.36 -25.18 -36.16
C VAL A 2 -29.59 -25.10 -35.25
N ALA A 3 -29.37 -24.75 -33.98
CA ALA A 3 -30.41 -24.15 -33.14
C ALA A 3 -29.75 -23.17 -32.16
N ALA A 4 -29.85 -21.90 -32.50
CA ALA A 4 -29.66 -20.78 -31.60
C ALA A 4 -30.72 -20.81 -30.48
N MET A 5 -30.33 -20.52 -29.25
CA MET A 5 -31.26 -20.01 -28.25
C MET A 5 -30.58 -18.95 -27.38
N CYS A 6 -30.83 -17.69 -27.74
CA CYS A 6 -30.84 -16.58 -26.82
C CYS A 6 -31.88 -16.82 -25.71
N ARG A 7 -31.47 -16.70 -24.45
CA ARG A 7 -32.38 -16.41 -23.32
C ARG A 7 -31.76 -15.23 -22.56
N ARG A 8 -32.19 -14.01 -22.87
CA ARG A 8 -33.23 -13.23 -22.15
C ARG A 8 -32.96 -13.14 -20.65
N HIS A 9 -32.42 -11.98 -20.27
CA HIS A 9 -32.50 -11.39 -18.94
C HIS A 9 -33.94 -11.32 -18.43
N PRO A 10 -34.11 -11.38 -17.11
CA PRO A 10 -34.93 -10.43 -16.40
C PRO A 10 -34.08 -9.50 -15.53
N ALA A 11 -34.49 -8.23 -15.54
CA ALA A 11 -34.11 -7.20 -14.60
C ALA A 11 -34.64 -7.51 -13.18
N PHE A 12 -34.23 -6.66 -12.23
CA PHE A 12 -34.54 -6.54 -10.79
C PHE A 12 -33.29 -6.80 -9.95
N ALA A 13 -32.92 -6.03 -8.93
CA ALA A 13 -33.34 -4.72 -8.44
C ALA A 13 -32.23 -4.23 -7.48
N LEU A 14 -32.26 -2.93 -7.19
CA LEU A 14 -31.49 -2.21 -6.17
C LEU A 14 -31.19 -2.96 -4.86
N GLY A 15 -30.04 -2.64 -4.26
CA GLY A 15 -29.74 -2.95 -2.87
C GLY A 15 -28.44 -2.32 -2.41
N ALA A 16 -28.49 -1.03 -2.06
CA ALA A 16 -27.44 -0.36 -1.32
C ALA A 16 -27.27 -0.98 0.08
N MET A 17 -26.12 -0.67 0.69
CA MET A 17 -25.73 -0.90 2.09
C MET A 17 -25.26 -2.33 2.43
N LEU A 18 -24.02 -2.43 2.89
CA LEU A 18 -23.72 -2.73 4.30
C LEU A 18 -22.21 -2.53 4.55
N LEU A 19 -21.90 -1.44 5.24
CA LEU A 19 -20.69 -1.31 6.06
C LEU A 19 -20.71 -2.42 7.11
N PRO A 20 -19.61 -3.15 7.36
CA PRO A 20 -19.53 -4.01 8.51
C PRO A 20 -19.45 -3.16 9.79
N SER A 21 -20.53 -3.20 10.57
CA SER A 21 -20.54 -2.88 11.98
C SER A 21 -19.55 -3.77 12.73
N PHE A 22 -18.39 -3.23 13.08
CA PHE A 22 -17.53 -3.83 14.10
C PHE A 22 -18.13 -3.55 15.48
N HIS A 23 -18.86 -4.53 16.01
CA HIS A 23 -19.09 -4.68 17.45
C HIS A 23 -18.05 -5.65 17.98
N GLY A 24 -17.12 -5.14 18.79
CA GLY A 24 -16.07 -5.93 19.40
C GLY A 24 -15.29 -5.06 20.37
N GLY A 25 -15.92 -4.77 21.52
CA GLY A 25 -15.32 -4.02 22.60
C GLY A 25 -14.10 -4.74 23.16
N LEU A 26 -12.95 -4.10 23.05
CA LEU A 26 -11.86 -4.21 23.99
C LEU A 26 -11.47 -2.79 24.36
N VAL A 27 -11.76 -2.45 25.61
CA VAL A 27 -11.40 -1.21 26.27
C VAL A 27 -9.88 -1.05 26.23
N PRO A 28 -9.32 -0.02 25.57
CA PRO A 28 -7.94 0.35 25.82
C PRO A 28 -7.93 1.16 27.14
N TYR A 29 -7.46 0.54 28.21
CA TYR A 29 -6.87 1.28 29.32
C TYR A 29 -5.59 1.95 28.78
N GLY A 30 -5.75 3.17 28.30
CA GLY A 30 -4.67 3.93 27.70
C GLY A 30 -5.12 5.31 27.22
N MET A 31 -6.03 5.95 27.97
CA MET A 31 -6.45 7.31 27.66
C MET A 31 -6.89 8.05 28.93
N VAL A 32 -5.95 8.31 29.83
CA VAL A 32 -6.06 9.43 30.78
C VAL A 32 -4.66 9.97 31.03
N LEU A 33 -4.26 10.95 30.23
CA LEU A 33 -3.39 12.09 30.58
C LEU A 33 -3.36 13.00 29.35
N ALA A 34 -4.52 13.55 28.99
CA ALA A 34 -4.59 14.79 28.22
C ALA A 34 -4.89 15.91 29.22
N ALA A 35 -4.03 16.04 30.23
CA ALA A 35 -3.82 17.36 30.83
C ALA A 35 -3.24 18.21 29.69
N ALA A 36 -3.76 19.41 29.49
CA ALA A 36 -3.20 20.34 28.51
C ALA A 36 -1.75 20.64 28.90
N GLU A 37 -0.82 19.85 28.39
CA GLU A 37 0.59 20.15 28.46
C GLU A 37 0.76 21.46 27.68
N PRO A 38 1.24 22.55 28.32
CA PRO A 38 1.50 23.78 27.60
C PRO A 38 2.43 23.44 26.43
N SER A 39 2.07 23.89 25.22
CA SER A 39 2.93 23.66 24.07
C SER A 39 4.32 24.25 24.37
N TYR A 40 5.36 23.62 23.83
CA TYR A 40 6.74 24.12 23.99
C TYR A 40 6.87 25.61 23.62
N GLU A 41 6.08 26.09 22.65
CA GLU A 41 5.99 27.51 22.27
C GLU A 41 5.46 28.40 23.41
N ASP A 42 4.45 27.96 24.17
CA ASP A 42 3.92 28.69 25.34
C ASP A 42 4.96 28.74 26.48
N LEU A 43 5.80 27.71 26.61
CA LEU A 43 6.90 27.69 27.58
C LEU A 43 8.06 28.62 27.17
N GLU A 44 8.48 28.64 25.91
CA GLU A 44 9.49 29.58 25.40
C GLU A 44 9.02 31.03 25.54
N GLU A 45 7.75 31.33 25.24
CA GLU A 45 7.17 32.68 25.37
C GLU A 45 7.12 33.15 26.82
N ARG A 46 6.66 32.31 27.74
CA ARG A 46 6.64 32.62 29.19
C ARG A 46 8.04 32.83 29.73
N TYR A 47 9.01 32.03 29.28
CA TYR A 47 10.39 32.18 29.68
C TYR A 47 11.01 33.49 29.18
N ALA A 48 10.80 33.84 27.90
CA ALA A 48 11.25 35.10 27.34
C ALA A 48 10.66 36.31 28.08
N LYS A 49 9.38 36.23 28.49
CA LYS A 49 8.71 37.25 29.30
C LYS A 49 9.32 37.42 30.68
N ILE A 50 9.61 36.32 31.38
CA ILE A 50 10.27 36.34 32.70
C ILE A 50 11.68 36.93 32.59
N LYS A 51 12.45 36.52 31.57
CA LYS A 51 13.79 37.06 31.31
C LYS A 51 13.78 38.57 31.02
N GLY A 52 12.77 39.05 30.29
CA GLY A 52 12.58 40.48 30.03
C GLY A 52 12.32 41.27 31.31
N MET A 53 11.43 40.78 32.19
CA MET A 53 11.13 41.42 33.48
C MET A 53 12.36 41.48 34.40
N LEU A 54 13.19 40.45 34.40
CA LEU A 54 14.39 40.39 35.24
C LEU A 54 15.51 41.34 34.79
N SER A 55 15.50 41.84 33.55
CA SER A 55 16.56 42.71 33.04
C SER A 55 16.46 44.17 33.52
N GLU A 56 15.37 44.54 34.19
CA GLU A 56 15.08 45.92 34.62
C GLU A 56 15.30 46.18 36.12
N GLU A 57 15.56 45.15 36.95
CA GLU A 57 15.74 45.26 38.41
C GLU A 57 17.08 44.66 38.90
N ASP A 58 17.58 45.08 40.07
CA ASP A 58 18.76 44.49 40.74
C ASP A 58 18.41 43.08 41.25
N VAL A 59 18.47 42.08 40.37
CA VAL A 59 18.07 40.70 40.69
C VAL A 59 19.16 39.95 41.47
N ASP A 60 18.72 39.23 42.51
CA ASP A 60 19.49 38.25 43.27
C ASP A 60 20.20 37.21 42.35
N PRO A 61 21.52 37.00 42.48
CA PRO A 61 22.28 36.03 41.69
C PRO A 61 21.77 34.59 41.81
N GLU A 62 21.11 34.20 42.90
CA GLU A 62 20.54 32.86 43.05
C GLU A 62 19.41 32.61 42.03
N MET A 63 18.60 33.64 41.74
CA MET A 63 17.49 33.56 40.79
C MET A 63 17.96 33.40 39.34
N LEU A 64 19.09 34.05 39.00
CA LEU A 64 19.72 33.88 37.69
C LEU A 64 20.20 32.44 37.46
N SER A 65 20.72 31.78 38.50
CA SER A 65 21.13 30.36 38.40
C SER A 65 19.95 29.43 38.09
N HIS A 66 18.79 29.65 38.73
CA HIS A 66 17.58 28.87 38.47
C HIS A 66 17.05 29.09 37.06
N ILE A 67 17.16 30.32 36.55
CA ILE A 67 16.75 30.66 35.19
C ILE A 67 17.63 29.95 34.16
N ASP A 68 18.94 29.85 34.39
CA ASP A 68 19.86 29.09 33.52
C ASP A 68 19.56 27.59 33.56
N ASP A 69 19.27 27.02 34.73
CA ASP A 69 18.87 25.61 34.84
C ASP A 69 17.57 25.30 34.07
N ILE A 70 16.57 26.20 34.12
CA ILE A 70 15.34 26.06 33.33
C ILE A 70 15.64 26.15 31.83
N GLN A 71 16.54 27.06 31.42
CA GLN A 71 16.99 27.20 30.03
C GLN A 71 17.60 25.88 29.52
N LYS A 72 18.46 25.26 30.33
CA LYS A 72 19.08 23.96 30.03
C LYS A 72 18.05 22.84 29.92
N GLN A 73 17.08 22.78 30.83
CA GLN A 73 16.00 21.78 30.76
C GLN A 73 15.13 21.96 29.50
N LEU A 74 14.85 23.20 29.09
CA LEU A 74 14.13 23.49 27.84
C LEU A 74 14.92 23.02 26.61
N GLU A 75 16.24 23.24 26.58
CA GLU A 75 17.09 22.75 25.49
C GLU A 75 17.12 21.21 25.43
N GLU A 76 17.22 20.54 26.57
CA GLU A 76 17.17 19.07 26.66
C GLU A 76 15.81 18.52 26.18
N LEU A 77 14.70 19.18 26.56
CA LEU A 77 13.36 18.82 26.08
C LEU A 77 13.20 19.06 24.58
N LYS A 78 13.72 20.16 24.05
CA LYS A 78 13.71 20.47 22.60
C LYS A 78 14.48 19.41 21.81
N ALA A 79 15.66 19.03 22.30
CA ALA A 79 16.45 17.94 21.72
C ALA A 79 15.70 16.61 21.81
N GLY A 80 15.04 16.32 22.94
CA GLY A 80 14.18 15.15 23.12
C GLY A 80 13.01 15.10 22.14
N GLN A 81 12.31 16.21 21.93
CA GLN A 81 11.19 16.31 20.99
C GLN A 81 11.64 16.17 19.52
N ALA A 82 12.79 16.75 19.17
CA ALA A 82 13.40 16.56 17.85
C ALA A 82 13.78 15.08 17.61
N ASN A 83 14.33 14.39 18.62
CA ASN A 83 14.64 12.98 18.53
C ASN A 83 13.38 12.10 18.44
N LEU A 84 12.32 12.44 19.18
CA LEU A 84 11.05 11.71 19.14
C LEU A 84 10.34 11.86 17.79
N SER A 85 10.29 13.08 17.24
CA SER A 85 9.72 13.33 15.91
C SER A 85 10.52 12.62 14.81
N LYS A 86 11.85 12.61 14.91
CA LYS A 86 12.70 11.82 14.02
C LYS A 86 12.41 10.31 14.12
N ALA A 87 12.27 9.76 15.34
CA ALA A 87 11.93 8.36 15.54
C ALA A 87 10.53 8.01 15.01
N GLN A 88 9.55 8.91 15.16
CA GLN A 88 8.22 8.75 14.58
C GLN A 88 8.26 8.72 13.05
N GLN A 89 9.04 9.61 12.43
CA GLN A 89 9.22 9.64 10.98
C GLN A 89 9.90 8.37 10.46
N GLU A 90 10.93 7.87 11.17
CA GLU A 90 11.58 6.61 10.86
C GLU A 90 10.61 5.42 10.99
N MET A 91 9.80 5.39 12.04
CA MET A 91 8.76 4.37 12.23
C MET A 91 7.72 4.39 11.10
N GLU A 92 7.27 5.57 10.67
CA GLU A 92 6.33 5.70 9.56
C GLU A 92 6.94 5.21 8.24
N MET A 93 8.21 5.54 7.98
CA MET A 93 8.93 5.05 6.81
C MET A 93 9.02 3.52 6.82
N LEU A 94 9.39 2.91 7.95
CA LEU A 94 9.45 1.45 8.11
C LEU A 94 8.08 0.79 7.86
N GLN A 95 7.00 1.38 8.36
CA GLN A 95 5.64 0.89 8.10
C GLN A 95 5.27 0.94 6.62
N ARG A 96 5.64 2.01 5.90
CA ARG A 96 5.39 2.12 4.46
C ARG A 96 6.17 1.05 3.68
N THR A 97 7.45 0.86 4.01
CA THR A 97 8.29 -0.18 3.40
C THR A 97 7.72 -1.58 3.66
N ARG A 98 7.26 -1.86 4.89
CA ARG A 98 6.62 -3.13 5.23
C ARG A 98 5.36 -3.38 4.39
N LYS A 99 4.47 -2.38 4.27
CA LYS A 99 3.25 -2.50 3.45
C LYS A 99 3.57 -2.75 1.98
N GLN A 100 4.61 -2.10 1.44
CA GLN A 100 5.06 -2.33 0.07
C GLN A 100 5.60 -3.75 -0.12
N ASN A 101 6.36 -4.26 0.83
CA ASN A 101 6.86 -5.63 0.80
C ASN A 101 5.73 -6.65 0.88
N GLU A 102 4.74 -6.45 1.76
CA GLU A 102 3.56 -7.31 1.87
C GLU A 102 2.76 -7.36 0.55
N GLN A 103 2.61 -6.22 -0.13
CA GLN A 103 1.99 -6.17 -1.46
C GLN A 103 2.81 -6.93 -2.50
N ALA A 104 4.14 -6.73 -2.53
CA ALA A 104 5.03 -7.45 -3.44
C ALA A 104 5.01 -8.96 -3.20
N ASP A 105 4.96 -9.40 -1.94
CA ASP A 105 4.86 -10.80 -1.57
C ASP A 105 3.51 -11.40 -1.99
N SER A 106 2.41 -10.66 -1.84
CA SER A 106 1.09 -11.11 -2.30
C SER A 106 1.03 -11.29 -3.82
N ALA A 107 1.61 -10.36 -4.59
CA ALA A 107 1.69 -10.44 -6.04
C ALA A 107 2.59 -11.60 -6.50
N TRP A 108 3.69 -11.83 -5.77
CA TRP A 108 4.57 -12.96 -5.99
C TRP A 108 3.86 -14.30 -5.74
N ALA A 109 3.19 -14.43 -4.60
CA ALA A 109 2.42 -15.62 -4.26
C ALA A 109 1.34 -15.92 -5.31
N ALA A 110 0.61 -14.90 -5.77
CA ALA A 110 -0.38 -15.04 -6.85
C ALA A 110 0.25 -15.57 -8.14
N SER A 111 1.45 -15.08 -8.48
CA SER A 111 2.17 -15.50 -9.69
C SER A 111 2.68 -16.94 -9.56
N CYS A 112 3.21 -17.32 -8.40
CA CYS A 112 3.62 -18.70 -8.11
C CYS A 112 2.43 -19.68 -8.21
N PHE A 113 1.26 -19.30 -7.68
CA PHE A 113 0.04 -20.08 -7.86
C PHE A 113 -0.32 -20.22 -9.34
N ALA A 114 -0.37 -19.11 -10.09
CA ALA A 114 -0.71 -19.13 -11.50
C ALA A 114 0.22 -20.06 -12.31
N MET A 115 1.53 -19.98 -12.11
CA MET A 115 2.48 -20.87 -12.78
C MET A 115 2.33 -22.33 -12.36
N SER A 116 2.04 -22.58 -11.08
CA SER A 116 1.82 -23.95 -10.58
C SER A 116 0.54 -24.56 -11.18
N THR A 117 -0.54 -23.78 -11.28
CA THR A 117 -1.78 -24.23 -11.96
C THR A 117 -1.56 -24.50 -13.43
N GLU A 118 -0.72 -23.68 -14.05
CA GLU A 118 -0.39 -23.73 -15.47
C GLU A 118 0.42 -24.98 -15.81
N THR A 119 1.45 -25.25 -15.00
CA THR A 119 2.28 -26.46 -15.05
C THR A 119 1.46 -27.75 -14.90
N LEU A 120 0.36 -27.72 -14.14
CA LEU A 120 -0.59 -28.83 -13.99
C LEU A 120 -1.60 -28.97 -15.15
N GLY A 121 -1.42 -28.21 -16.24
CA GLY A 121 -2.29 -28.26 -17.41
C GLY A 121 -3.33 -27.14 -17.49
N GLY A 122 -3.21 -26.10 -16.66
CA GLY A 122 -3.99 -24.86 -16.76
C GLY A 122 -5.44 -24.95 -16.26
N SER A 123 -5.93 -26.15 -15.94
CA SER A 123 -7.24 -26.35 -15.31
C SER A 123 -7.11 -27.15 -14.04
N LEU A 124 -7.55 -26.56 -12.93
CA LEU A 124 -7.67 -27.27 -11.66
C LEU A 124 -8.78 -28.33 -11.75
N SER A 125 -8.48 -29.52 -11.25
CA SER A 125 -9.50 -30.57 -11.13
C SER A 125 -10.57 -30.15 -10.11
N LYS A 126 -11.72 -30.83 -10.12
CA LYS A 126 -12.76 -30.58 -9.09
C LYS A 126 -12.24 -30.88 -7.69
N GLU A 127 -11.38 -31.88 -7.57
CA GLU A 127 -10.74 -32.28 -6.31
C GLU A 127 -9.79 -31.17 -5.83
N ASP A 128 -8.92 -30.66 -6.70
CA ASP A 128 -8.02 -29.55 -6.36
C ASP A 128 -8.79 -28.32 -5.91
N MET A 129 -9.89 -27.99 -6.59
CA MET A 129 -10.75 -26.87 -6.21
C MET A 129 -11.40 -27.06 -4.83
N GLN A 130 -11.92 -28.25 -4.51
CA GLN A 130 -12.46 -28.54 -3.18
C GLN A 130 -11.39 -28.41 -2.09
N ILE A 131 -10.16 -28.81 -2.41
CA ILE A 131 -9.06 -28.71 -1.46
C ILE A 131 -8.62 -27.25 -1.27
N LEU A 132 -8.62 -26.44 -2.33
CA LEU A 132 -8.42 -24.99 -2.21
C LEU A 132 -9.54 -24.31 -1.41
N GLU A 133 -10.80 -24.76 -1.55
CA GLU A 133 -11.91 -24.29 -0.71
C GLU A 133 -11.67 -24.60 0.77
N ARG A 134 -11.22 -25.82 1.09
CA ARG A 134 -10.83 -26.19 2.45
C ARG A 134 -9.67 -25.35 2.95
N LEU A 135 -8.64 -25.13 2.14
CA LEU A 135 -7.52 -24.26 2.49
C LEU A 135 -8.00 -22.84 2.78
N ALA A 136 -8.85 -22.27 1.92
CA ALA A 136 -9.42 -20.93 2.09
C ALA A 136 -10.25 -20.79 3.38
N LYS A 137 -10.99 -21.83 3.77
CA LYS A 137 -11.73 -21.92 5.03
C LYS A 137 -10.85 -22.22 6.24
N ASN A 138 -9.55 -22.46 6.03
CA ASN A 138 -8.59 -22.88 7.04
C ASN A 138 -8.89 -24.26 7.66
N ASP A 139 -9.55 -25.14 6.91
CA ASP A 139 -9.93 -26.51 7.28
C ASP A 139 -8.95 -27.57 6.74
N LEU A 140 -7.85 -27.14 6.10
CA LEU A 140 -6.82 -28.00 5.55
C LEU A 140 -5.58 -27.94 6.42
N SER A 141 -5.09 -29.09 6.89
CA SER A 141 -3.85 -29.13 7.67
C SER A 141 -2.62 -28.95 6.78
N ARG A 142 -1.46 -28.64 7.37
CA ARG A 142 -0.21 -28.49 6.60
C ARG A 142 0.27 -29.83 6.05
N GLU A 143 0.03 -30.92 6.78
CA GLU A 143 0.36 -32.28 6.38
C GLU A 143 -0.47 -32.71 5.16
N GLU A 144 -1.77 -32.42 5.16
CA GLU A 144 -2.64 -32.65 4.01
C GLU A 144 -2.23 -31.78 2.81
N ALA A 145 -1.96 -30.50 3.06
CA ALA A 145 -1.50 -29.57 2.02
C ALA A 145 -0.17 -29.97 1.40
N ALA A 146 0.72 -30.59 2.17
CA ALA A 146 1.99 -31.12 1.71
C ALA A 146 1.83 -32.31 0.75
N GLN A 147 0.67 -32.94 0.66
CA GLN A 147 0.40 -33.99 -0.33
C GLN A 147 0.00 -33.42 -1.70
N LEU A 148 -0.32 -32.13 -1.79
CA LEU A 148 -0.80 -31.51 -3.02
C LEU A 148 0.34 -30.95 -3.85
N SER A 149 0.48 -31.46 -5.07
CA SER A 149 1.49 -30.98 -6.03
C SER A 149 1.39 -29.47 -6.27
N LEU A 150 0.17 -28.95 -6.43
CA LEU A 150 -0.09 -27.53 -6.64
C LEU A 150 0.54 -26.66 -5.54
N LEU A 151 0.30 -27.01 -4.27
CA LEU A 151 0.79 -26.20 -3.15
C LEU A 151 2.29 -26.38 -2.93
N ARG A 152 2.83 -27.59 -3.17
CA ARG A 152 4.28 -27.80 -3.13
C ARG A 152 5.00 -26.97 -4.19
N MET A 153 4.52 -26.96 -5.43
CA MET A 153 5.06 -26.12 -6.50
C MET A 153 4.98 -24.62 -6.17
N ALA A 154 3.83 -24.17 -5.67
CA ALA A 154 3.65 -22.77 -5.28
C ALA A 154 4.60 -22.38 -4.13
N MET A 155 4.80 -23.28 -3.16
CA MET A 155 5.73 -23.09 -2.05
C MET A 155 7.19 -23.04 -2.51
N VAL A 156 7.61 -23.97 -3.38
CA VAL A 156 8.97 -23.97 -3.94
C VAL A 156 9.23 -22.67 -4.69
N CYS A 157 8.31 -22.28 -5.58
CA CYS A 157 8.39 -20.99 -6.27
C CYS A 157 8.49 -19.82 -5.28
N PHE A 158 7.70 -19.83 -4.21
CA PHE A 158 7.75 -18.80 -3.19
C PHE A 158 9.12 -18.74 -2.49
N GLY A 159 9.67 -19.90 -2.13
CA GLY A 159 10.98 -20.04 -1.48
C GLY A 159 12.15 -19.57 -2.33
N LYS A 160 12.08 -19.73 -3.66
CA LYS A 160 13.15 -19.31 -4.59
C LYS A 160 13.42 -17.81 -4.57
N LYS A 161 12.44 -16.99 -4.21
CA LYS A 161 12.65 -15.54 -3.98
C LYS A 161 13.55 -15.26 -2.77
N ALA A 162 13.49 -16.10 -1.73
CA ALA A 162 14.24 -15.92 -0.50
C ALA A 162 15.69 -16.45 -0.58
N GLU A 163 16.01 -17.30 -1.55
CA GLU A 163 17.35 -17.89 -1.72
C GLU A 163 18.41 -16.84 -2.14
N GLY A 164 17.99 -15.67 -2.64
CA GLY A 164 18.91 -14.60 -3.04
C GLY A 164 19.73 -14.95 -4.30
N GLY A 165 20.72 -14.11 -4.61
CA GLY A 165 21.66 -14.33 -5.71
C GLY A 165 21.01 -14.48 -7.10
N GLU A 166 21.62 -15.32 -7.94
CA GLU A 166 21.16 -15.58 -9.31
C GLU A 166 19.75 -16.21 -9.35
N VAL A 167 19.42 -17.05 -8.36
CA VAL A 167 18.11 -17.71 -8.27
C VAL A 167 16.99 -16.70 -8.05
N ALA A 168 17.20 -15.72 -7.18
CA ALA A 168 16.23 -14.65 -6.97
C ALA A 168 16.05 -13.79 -8.22
N THR A 169 17.12 -13.52 -8.98
CA THR A 169 17.01 -12.77 -10.25
C THR A 169 16.22 -13.54 -11.30
N ALA A 170 16.45 -14.86 -11.43
CA ALA A 170 15.67 -15.70 -12.34
C ALA A 170 14.18 -15.76 -11.94
N ALA A 171 13.89 -15.80 -10.64
CA ALA A 171 12.54 -15.75 -10.11
C ALA A 171 11.84 -14.41 -10.44
N LEU A 172 12.54 -13.28 -10.32
CA LEU A 172 12.02 -11.96 -10.70
C LEU A 172 11.78 -11.83 -12.21
N ASP A 173 12.69 -12.34 -13.04
CA ASP A 173 12.49 -12.38 -14.50
C ASP A 173 11.25 -13.19 -14.88
N LEU A 174 11.05 -14.32 -14.20
CA LEU A 174 9.86 -15.14 -14.36
C LEU A 174 8.58 -14.38 -13.93
N LEU A 175 8.62 -13.64 -12.83
CA LEU A 175 7.53 -12.75 -12.40
C LEU A 175 7.14 -11.74 -13.47
N HIS A 176 8.14 -11.11 -14.08
CA HIS A 176 7.94 -10.14 -15.14
C HIS A 176 7.29 -10.80 -16.36
N LYS A 177 7.73 -12.00 -16.74
CA LYS A 177 7.12 -12.78 -17.81
C LYS A 177 5.66 -13.11 -17.50
N VAL A 178 5.36 -13.66 -16.32
CA VAL A 178 3.98 -13.97 -15.88
C VAL A 178 3.09 -12.73 -15.93
N THR A 179 3.54 -11.63 -15.35
CA THR A 179 2.79 -10.38 -15.32
C THR A 179 2.52 -9.86 -16.74
N SER A 180 3.51 -9.98 -17.63
CA SER A 180 3.36 -9.58 -19.04
C SER A 180 2.38 -10.48 -19.80
N SER A 181 2.39 -11.80 -19.55
CA SER A 181 1.45 -12.75 -20.13
C SER A 181 0.02 -12.45 -19.68
N ILE A 182 -0.19 -12.27 -18.37
CA ILE A 182 -1.52 -11.95 -17.80
C ILE A 182 -2.06 -10.64 -18.41
N ARG A 183 -1.24 -9.59 -18.49
CA ARG A 183 -1.65 -8.31 -19.10
C ARG A 183 -2.05 -8.44 -20.57
N ARG A 184 -1.44 -9.38 -21.29
CA ARG A 184 -1.76 -9.67 -22.71
C ARG A 184 -2.87 -10.70 -22.88
N GLY A 185 -3.45 -11.23 -21.80
CA GLY A 185 -4.39 -12.34 -21.85
C GLY A 185 -3.75 -13.63 -22.38
N GLN A 186 -2.42 -13.75 -22.29
CA GLN A 186 -1.67 -14.93 -22.66
C GLN A 186 -1.50 -15.86 -21.47
N ARG A 187 -1.30 -17.15 -21.77
CA ARG A 187 -1.01 -18.19 -20.78
C ARG A 187 0.31 -17.85 -20.05
N PRO A 188 0.36 -17.93 -18.71
CA PRO A 188 1.61 -17.78 -17.97
C PRO A 188 2.65 -18.80 -18.46
N PRO A 189 3.96 -18.52 -18.33
CA PRO A 189 4.97 -19.54 -18.53
C PRO A 189 4.86 -20.64 -17.47
N ASP A 190 5.29 -21.85 -17.82
CA ASP A 190 5.44 -22.96 -16.88
C ASP A 190 6.56 -22.69 -15.87
N LEU A 191 6.51 -23.40 -14.74
CA LEU A 191 7.60 -23.39 -13.77
C LEU A 191 8.87 -24.03 -14.38
N PRO A 192 10.06 -23.54 -14.01
CA PRO A 192 11.32 -24.22 -14.33
C PRO A 192 11.29 -25.68 -13.90
N ARG A 193 11.80 -26.57 -14.76
CA ARG A 193 11.73 -28.02 -14.58
C ARG A 193 12.40 -28.49 -13.27
N ASP A 194 13.52 -27.88 -12.92
CA ASP A 194 14.24 -28.11 -11.67
C ASP A 194 13.39 -27.78 -10.43
N TRP A 195 12.52 -26.77 -10.51
CA TRP A 195 11.63 -26.42 -9.40
C TRP A 195 10.47 -27.40 -9.29
N VAL A 196 9.97 -27.91 -10.41
CA VAL A 196 8.95 -28.96 -10.45
C VAL A 196 9.51 -30.25 -9.86
N GLU A 197 10.68 -30.69 -10.31
CA GLU A 197 11.35 -31.88 -9.77
C GLU A 197 11.64 -31.72 -8.27
N TYR A 198 12.08 -30.54 -7.83
CA TYR A 198 12.27 -30.26 -6.40
C TYR A 198 10.96 -30.32 -5.61
N SER A 199 9.84 -29.87 -6.20
CA SER A 199 8.53 -29.90 -5.54
C SER A 199 7.98 -31.32 -5.30
N GLU A 200 8.52 -32.32 -5.99
CA GLU A 200 8.19 -33.73 -5.80
C GLU A 200 9.11 -34.42 -4.78
N SER A 201 10.20 -33.76 -4.38
CA SER A 201 11.15 -34.29 -3.41
C SER A 201 10.54 -34.37 -1.99
N PRO A 202 11.02 -35.32 -1.14
CA PRO A 202 10.60 -35.39 0.26
C PRO A 202 10.96 -34.13 1.05
N GLU A 203 12.01 -33.41 0.67
CA GLU A 203 12.40 -32.14 1.29
C GLU A 203 11.33 -31.06 1.09
N ALA A 204 10.68 -31.01 -0.08
CA ALA A 204 9.60 -30.06 -0.32
C ALA A 204 8.36 -30.37 0.53
N ILE A 205 8.09 -31.65 0.80
CA ILE A 205 7.01 -32.08 1.70
C ILE A 205 7.31 -31.59 3.13
N GLU A 206 8.54 -31.81 3.62
CA GLU A 206 8.95 -31.37 4.94
C GLU A 206 8.92 -29.84 5.07
N LYS A 207 9.44 -29.12 4.07
CA LYS A 207 9.37 -27.64 4.03
C LYS A 207 7.95 -27.13 4.08
N MET A 208 7.01 -27.81 3.41
CA MET A 208 5.59 -27.44 3.44
C MET A 208 4.98 -27.60 4.84
N GLN A 209 5.32 -28.66 5.56
CA GLN A 209 4.88 -28.90 6.93
C GLN A 209 5.46 -27.84 7.91
N GLN A 210 6.72 -27.46 7.69
CA GLN A 210 7.44 -26.49 8.50
C GLN A 210 7.22 -25.02 8.07
N LEU A 211 6.25 -24.74 7.18
CA LEU A 211 5.99 -23.39 6.70
C LEU A 211 5.73 -22.41 7.84
N SER A 212 6.25 -21.19 7.71
CA SER A 212 5.94 -20.12 8.64
C SER A 212 4.46 -19.73 8.55
N ALA A 213 3.91 -19.19 9.64
CA ALA A 213 2.51 -18.75 9.68
C ALA A 213 2.21 -17.65 8.64
N SER A 214 3.20 -16.81 8.32
CA SER A 214 3.05 -15.73 7.31
C SER A 214 2.92 -16.28 5.90
N VAL A 215 3.78 -17.21 5.49
CA VAL A 215 3.71 -17.83 4.16
C VAL A 215 2.43 -18.65 4.03
N TRP A 216 2.07 -19.40 5.07
CA TRP A 216 0.80 -20.13 5.11
C TRP A 216 -0.42 -19.21 4.94
N ALA A 217 -0.43 -18.04 5.59
CA ALA A 217 -1.48 -17.06 5.42
C ALA A 217 -1.55 -16.49 3.99
N GLN A 218 -0.40 -16.31 3.33
CA GLN A 218 -0.35 -15.90 1.92
C GLN A 218 -0.91 -16.98 1.00
N LEU A 219 -0.53 -18.26 1.20
CA LEU A 219 -1.11 -19.37 0.42
C LEU A 219 -2.63 -19.44 0.59
N ARG A 220 -3.12 -19.26 1.82
CA ARG A 220 -4.55 -19.18 2.12
C ARG A 220 -5.24 -18.04 1.38
N ALA A 221 -4.65 -16.84 1.42
CA ALA A 221 -5.20 -15.67 0.73
C ALA A 221 -5.31 -15.90 -0.79
N GLN A 222 -4.30 -16.55 -1.39
CA GLN A 222 -4.35 -16.90 -2.81
C GLN A 222 -5.37 -18.00 -3.11
N ALA A 223 -5.50 -19.01 -2.25
CA ALA A 223 -6.56 -20.01 -2.37
C ALA A 223 -7.96 -19.39 -2.28
N GLN A 224 -8.17 -18.46 -1.34
CA GLN A 224 -9.42 -17.72 -1.22
C GLN A 224 -9.71 -16.88 -2.47
N ALA A 225 -8.68 -16.21 -3.02
CA ALA A 225 -8.81 -15.47 -4.27
C ALA A 225 -9.15 -16.40 -5.45
N ALA A 226 -8.50 -17.57 -5.55
CA ALA A 226 -8.75 -18.56 -6.59
C ALA A 226 -10.18 -19.13 -6.50
N VAL A 227 -10.63 -19.48 -5.29
CA VAL A 227 -11.99 -20.00 -5.03
C VAL A 227 -13.04 -18.95 -5.33
N HIS A 228 -12.89 -17.73 -4.83
CA HIS A 228 -13.83 -16.63 -5.09
C HIS A 228 -13.91 -16.29 -6.59
N ASN A 229 -12.81 -16.47 -7.32
CA ASN A 229 -12.77 -16.27 -8.77
C ASN A 229 -13.14 -17.52 -9.58
N SER A 230 -13.31 -18.70 -8.98
CA SER A 230 -13.68 -19.93 -9.72
C SER A 230 -15.09 -19.89 -10.32
N ASP A 231 -15.91 -18.94 -9.89
CA ASP A 231 -17.18 -18.55 -10.52
C ASP A 231 -16.99 -18.04 -11.97
N TRP A 232 -15.75 -17.82 -12.43
CA TRP A 232 -15.43 -17.37 -13.80
C TRP A 232 -15.87 -18.33 -14.90
N LYS A 233 -16.10 -19.61 -14.60
CA LYS A 233 -16.71 -20.55 -15.56
C LYS A 233 -18.18 -20.23 -15.85
N ASN A 234 -18.88 -19.53 -14.96
CA ASN A 234 -20.32 -19.21 -15.09
C ASN A 234 -20.61 -17.71 -15.18
N LYS A 235 -19.68 -16.86 -14.77
CA LYS A 235 -19.77 -15.40 -14.87
C LYS A 235 -18.53 -14.96 -15.63
N GLY A 236 -18.69 -14.42 -16.84
CA GLY A 236 -17.55 -13.82 -17.58
C GLY A 236 -16.77 -12.85 -16.70
N PRO A 237 -15.50 -12.51 -17.06
CA PRO A 237 -14.62 -11.72 -16.22
C PRO A 237 -15.37 -10.50 -15.68
N PRO A 238 -15.44 -10.30 -14.35
CA PRO A 238 -16.30 -9.29 -13.77
C PRO A 238 -15.91 -7.94 -14.35
N LEU A 239 -16.91 -7.18 -14.82
CA LEU A 239 -16.75 -5.81 -15.31
C LEU A 239 -15.94 -4.92 -14.34
N PHE A 240 -15.84 -5.32 -13.06
CA PHE A 240 -14.99 -4.72 -12.03
C PHE A 240 -13.50 -4.66 -12.39
N PHE A 241 -12.96 -5.66 -13.11
CA PHE A 241 -11.56 -5.59 -13.59
C PHE A 241 -11.41 -4.54 -14.70
N LEU A 242 -12.41 -4.36 -15.57
CA LEU A 242 -12.41 -3.30 -16.57
C LEU A 242 -12.68 -1.91 -15.96
N THR A 243 -13.44 -1.82 -14.87
CA THR A 243 -13.73 -0.54 -14.22
C THR A 243 -12.70 -0.11 -13.19
N PHE A 244 -11.82 -0.98 -12.67
CA PHE A 244 -10.76 -0.58 -11.72
C PHE A 244 -9.34 -0.72 -12.26
N ALA A 245 -9.05 -1.69 -13.14
CA ALA A 245 -7.71 -1.86 -13.69
C ALA A 245 -7.37 -0.82 -14.78
N LEU A 246 -8.37 -0.15 -15.36
CA LEU A 246 -8.21 0.84 -16.43
C LEU A 246 -8.09 2.30 -15.92
N PRO A 247 -8.91 2.77 -14.95
CA PRO A 247 -8.80 4.16 -14.49
C PRO A 247 -7.58 4.44 -13.62
N ILE A 248 -7.03 3.46 -12.88
CA ILE A 248 -5.84 3.70 -12.06
C ILE A 248 -4.60 4.04 -12.91
N PRO A 249 -4.21 3.23 -13.93
CA PRO A 249 -3.12 3.59 -14.81
C PRO A 249 -3.44 4.81 -15.69
N MET A 250 -4.71 5.00 -16.12
CA MET A 250 -5.12 6.23 -16.82
C MET A 250 -5.00 7.48 -15.94
N TYR A 251 -5.34 7.39 -14.65
CA TYR A 251 -5.20 8.49 -13.71
C TYR A 251 -3.72 8.84 -13.47
N GLN A 252 -2.85 7.83 -13.33
CA GLN A 252 -1.40 8.04 -13.24
C GLN A 252 -0.82 8.66 -14.52
N LEU A 253 -1.28 8.22 -15.70
CA LEU A 253 -0.89 8.81 -16.99
C LEU A 253 -1.38 10.26 -17.12
N CYS A 254 -2.62 10.56 -16.74
CA CYS A 254 -3.17 11.92 -16.71
C CYS A 254 -2.41 12.82 -15.72
N GLN A 255 -2.08 12.34 -14.52
CA GLN A 255 -1.26 13.09 -13.57
C GLN A 255 0.15 13.38 -14.13
N TRP A 256 0.78 12.38 -14.75
CA TRP A 256 2.09 12.55 -15.38
C TRP A 256 2.04 13.58 -16.52
N LEU A 257 1.03 13.51 -17.40
CA LEU A 257 0.82 14.47 -18.48
C LEU A 257 0.56 15.89 -17.95
N LEU A 258 -0.25 16.05 -16.89
CA LEU A 258 -0.48 17.34 -16.25
C LEU A 258 0.79 17.93 -15.61
N ARG A 259 1.65 17.09 -15.06
CA ARG A 259 2.94 17.51 -14.48
C ARG A 259 3.89 17.98 -15.58
N LYS A 260 4.03 17.18 -16.65
CA LYS A 260 4.81 17.54 -17.84
C LYS A 260 4.29 18.79 -18.54
N TRP A 261 2.98 19.00 -18.56
CA TRP A 261 2.37 20.20 -19.12
C TRP A 261 2.64 21.45 -18.27
N ARG A 262 2.59 21.33 -16.93
CA ARG A 262 2.99 22.41 -16.02
C ARG A 262 4.46 22.79 -16.16
N GLU A 263 5.35 21.82 -16.28
CA GLU A 263 6.78 22.04 -16.53
C GLU A 263 7.06 22.72 -17.88
N ARG A 264 6.17 22.53 -18.85
CA ARG A 264 6.29 23.12 -20.20
C ARG A 264 5.53 24.43 -20.38
N ARG A 265 4.78 24.93 -19.38
CA ARG A 265 4.22 26.28 -19.48
C ARG A 265 5.40 27.26 -19.51
N PRO A 266 5.65 27.97 -20.63
CA PRO A 266 6.66 29.01 -20.64
C PRO A 266 6.23 30.12 -19.67
N ALA A 267 7.20 30.69 -18.96
CA ALA A 267 7.00 31.83 -18.04
C ALA A 267 6.36 33.06 -18.73
N GLU A 268 6.28 33.07 -20.06
CA GLU A 268 5.74 34.17 -20.87
C GLU A 268 4.24 34.48 -20.68
N LEU A 269 3.48 33.64 -19.97
CA LEU A 269 2.05 33.90 -19.68
C LEU A 269 1.81 34.65 -18.36
N GLU A 270 2.80 34.76 -17.47
CA GLU A 270 2.66 35.57 -16.25
C GLU A 270 2.97 37.05 -16.52
N ASP A 271 3.93 37.35 -17.40
CA ASP A 271 4.26 38.74 -17.78
C ASP A 271 3.11 39.46 -18.51
N LYS A 272 2.26 38.74 -19.26
CA LYS A 272 1.10 39.35 -19.93
C LYS A 272 -0.04 39.71 -18.97
N LYS A 273 -0.18 39.05 -17.83
CA LYS A 273 -1.24 39.38 -16.86
C LYS A 273 -0.86 40.55 -15.96
N GLU A 274 0.42 40.75 -15.66
CA GLU A 274 0.87 41.95 -14.94
C GLU A 274 0.88 43.21 -15.82
N GLY A 275 1.11 43.07 -17.13
CA GLY A 275 1.05 44.19 -18.08
C GLY A 275 -0.36 44.77 -18.28
N GLU A 276 -1.40 43.94 -18.38
CA GLU A 276 -2.79 44.41 -18.55
C GLU A 276 -3.41 44.95 -17.25
N ALA A 277 -2.93 44.52 -16.07
CA ALA A 277 -3.42 45.04 -14.79
C ALA A 277 -2.92 46.47 -14.51
N LYS A 278 -1.73 46.85 -14.97
CA LYS A 278 -1.18 48.21 -14.77
C LYS A 278 -1.71 49.26 -15.75
N GLN A 279 -2.31 48.87 -16.89
CA GLN A 279 -2.77 49.82 -17.91
C GLN A 279 -4.19 50.37 -17.66
N LYS A 280 -4.87 49.94 -16.59
CA LYS A 280 -6.23 50.41 -16.23
C LYS A 280 -6.27 51.47 -15.11
N GLU A 281 -5.14 51.84 -14.52
CA GLU A 281 -5.06 52.85 -13.45
C GLU A 281 -4.27 54.11 -13.88
N GLU A 282 -4.70 54.79 -14.93
CA GLU A 282 -4.36 56.22 -15.08
C GLU A 282 -5.66 57.05 -15.25
N PRO A 283 -6.07 57.82 -14.23
CA PRO A 283 -7.21 58.72 -14.35
C PRO A 283 -6.81 60.00 -15.08
N LYS A 284 -7.42 60.21 -16.26
CA LYS A 284 -7.55 61.53 -16.91
C LYS A 284 -8.07 62.57 -15.91
N LYS A 285 -7.20 63.51 -15.51
CA LYS A 285 -7.61 64.81 -14.96
C LYS A 285 -6.98 65.92 -15.80
N GLU A 286 -7.60 66.19 -16.94
CA GLU A 286 -7.44 67.46 -17.64
C GLU A 286 -8.48 68.47 -17.15
N ALA A 287 -7.95 69.63 -16.78
CA ALA A 287 -8.46 70.96 -17.06
C ALA A 287 -9.90 71.33 -16.63
N LYS A 288 -9.97 72.17 -15.59
CA LYS A 288 -10.98 73.22 -15.52
C LYS A 288 -10.32 74.54 -15.11
N LYS A 289 -10.01 75.36 -16.12
CA LYS A 289 -9.76 76.81 -15.99
C LYS A 289 -11.04 77.55 -16.36
N GLU A 290 -11.27 78.64 -15.63
CA GLU A 290 -12.01 79.86 -16.02
C GLU A 290 -13.52 79.75 -16.32
N LYS A 291 -14.33 80.26 -15.40
CA LYS A 291 -14.88 81.63 -15.50
C LYS A 291 -15.44 82.08 -14.15
#